data_AF-A0A355GDI1-F1
#
_entry.id   AF-A0A355GDI1-F1
#
_cell.length_a   1.000
_cell.length_b   1.000
_cell.length_c   1.000
_cell.angle_alpha   90.00
_cell.angle_beta   90.00
_cell.angle_gamma   90.00
#
_symmetry.space_group_name_H-M   'P 1'
#
loop_
_entity.id
_entity.type
_entity.pdbx_description
1 polymer ?
#
loop_
_entity_poly.entity_id
_entity_poly.type
_entity_poly.pdbx_seq_one_letter_code
_entity_poly.pdbx_strand_id
1 'polypeptide(L)'
;DPSKESIYPENHFLWRKPIVRLEAETLRDRMLAASGVLAPQLYGAPVEIKEDDFGQVVVSGDQLRRSLYIQARRSQPVGMLQTFDAPVMEINCERRSSSTVATQSLMLMNGSFILSQSAKLAERLSREAPELKPDVLASLPGIPPSVRPVWSYGYGKLDESATPKLAYTALPHWTGSSWQGGPQLPDPALGWVTLNAGGGHPASQYVAIRRWTAPASGTLTVAGKFQHGSDHGNGVRALVLSSRSGLAGQWEIKNQSVDTTVSSLAVQQGDTIDFIAD
;
A
#
# COMPACT_ATOMS: atom_id res chain seq x y z
N ASP A 1 -16.55 -35.53 6.79
CA ASP A 1 -17.02 -36.50 7.80
C ASP A 1 -15.82 -36.97 8.59
N PRO A 2 -15.63 -36.48 9.83
CA PRO A 2 -14.46 -36.83 10.65
C PRO A 2 -14.30 -38.34 10.89
N SER A 3 -15.41 -39.09 10.86
CA SER A 3 -15.39 -40.54 11.05
C SER A 3 -14.78 -41.29 9.86
N LYS A 4 -14.86 -40.73 8.65
CA LYS A 4 -14.27 -41.31 7.42
C LYS A 4 -12.82 -40.87 7.22
N GLU A 5 -12.45 -39.69 7.75
CA GLU A 5 -11.08 -39.18 7.71
C GLU A 5 -10.12 -40.07 8.51
N SER A 6 -10.56 -40.57 9.67
CA SER A 6 -9.73 -41.45 10.52
C SER A 6 -9.54 -42.85 9.94
N ILE A 7 -10.51 -43.34 9.15
CA ILE A 7 -10.48 -44.67 8.54
C ILE A 7 -9.76 -44.64 7.19
N TYR A 8 -9.94 -43.57 6.41
CA TYR A 8 -9.39 -43.43 5.06
C TYR A 8 -8.75 -42.04 4.84
N PRO A 9 -7.66 -41.71 5.55
CA PRO A 9 -7.03 -40.39 5.50
C PRO A 9 -6.55 -40.04 4.08
N GLU A 10 -5.99 -41.02 3.38
CA GLU A 10 -5.47 -40.90 2.01
C GLU A 10 -6.56 -40.85 0.93
N ASN A 11 -7.84 -40.93 1.33
CA ASN A 11 -8.98 -40.83 0.41
C ASN A 11 -8.93 -41.80 -0.80
N HIS A 12 -8.34 -42.99 -0.63
CA HIS A 12 -8.22 -44.00 -1.71
C HIS A 12 -9.57 -44.42 -2.31
N PHE A 13 -10.64 -44.42 -1.51
CA PHE A 13 -11.99 -44.74 -1.95
C PHE A 13 -12.77 -43.56 -2.55
N LEU A 14 -12.09 -42.41 -2.79
CA LEU A 14 -12.65 -41.21 -3.40
C LEU A 14 -13.93 -40.69 -2.71
N TRP A 15 -14.04 -40.89 -1.40
CA TRP A 15 -15.20 -40.50 -0.60
C TRP A 15 -15.32 -38.98 -0.42
N ARG A 16 -14.22 -38.24 -0.66
CA ARG A 16 -14.18 -36.77 -0.76
C ARG A 16 -13.43 -36.34 -2.01
N LYS A 17 -13.68 -35.11 -2.47
CA LYS A 17 -12.79 -34.46 -3.44
C LYS A 17 -11.56 -33.91 -2.69
N PRO A 18 -10.32 -34.19 -3.11
CA PRO A 18 -9.15 -33.57 -2.50
C PRO A 18 -9.20 -32.05 -2.71
N ILE A 19 -8.68 -31.30 -1.75
CA ILE A 19 -8.53 -29.85 -1.90
C ILE A 19 -7.53 -29.62 -3.03
N VAL A 20 -8.00 -28.98 -4.10
CA VAL A 20 -7.19 -28.63 -5.25
C VAL A 20 -7.05 -27.12 -5.33
N ARG A 21 -5.85 -26.67 -5.71
CA ARG A 21 -5.60 -25.26 -5.94
C ARG A 21 -6.42 -24.75 -7.13
N LEU A 22 -6.96 -23.54 -7.02
CA LEU A 22 -7.65 -22.91 -8.12
C LEU A 22 -6.67 -22.48 -9.20
N GLU A 23 -7.03 -22.73 -10.45
CA GLU A 23 -6.32 -22.23 -11.62
C GLU A 23 -6.45 -20.70 -11.72
N ALA A 24 -5.49 -20.05 -12.39
CA ALA A 24 -5.41 -18.60 -12.54
C ALA A 24 -6.74 -17.96 -13.01
N GLU A 25 -7.34 -18.48 -14.06
CA GLU A 25 -8.57 -17.99 -14.66
C GLU A 25 -9.75 -18.16 -13.69
N THR A 26 -9.80 -19.31 -13.01
CA THR A 26 -10.83 -19.60 -12.02
C THR A 26 -10.71 -18.66 -10.83
N LEU A 27 -9.49 -18.43 -10.32
CA LEU A 27 -9.24 -17.51 -9.22
C LEU A 27 -9.70 -16.10 -9.58
N ARG A 28 -9.30 -15.60 -10.76
CA ARG A 28 -9.68 -14.28 -11.25
C ARG A 28 -11.20 -14.14 -11.42
N ASP A 29 -11.84 -15.10 -12.08
CA ASP A 29 -13.28 -15.07 -12.35
C ASP A 29 -14.09 -15.19 -11.05
N ARG A 30 -13.59 -15.95 -10.06
CA ARG A 30 -14.21 -16.04 -8.72
C ARG A 30 -14.13 -14.71 -7.97
N MET A 31 -13.03 -13.96 -8.10
CA MET A 31 -12.92 -12.62 -7.51
C MET A 31 -13.93 -11.65 -8.11
N LEU A 32 -14.07 -11.65 -9.44
CA LEU A 32 -15.09 -10.84 -10.13
C LEU A 32 -16.51 -11.23 -9.74
N ALA A 33 -16.77 -12.53 -9.60
CA ALA A 33 -18.08 -13.02 -9.18
C ALA A 33 -18.39 -12.64 -7.72
N ALA A 34 -17.41 -12.78 -6.82
CA ALA A 34 -17.56 -12.43 -5.42
C ALA A 34 -17.81 -10.92 -5.23
N SER A 35 -17.06 -10.07 -5.94
CA SER A 35 -17.26 -8.61 -5.91
C SER A 35 -18.55 -8.17 -6.62
N GLY A 36 -19.23 -9.06 -7.35
CA GLY A 36 -20.50 -8.79 -8.02
C GLY A 36 -20.37 -8.02 -9.34
N VAL A 37 -19.15 -7.91 -9.88
CA VAL A 37 -18.87 -7.12 -11.10
C VAL A 37 -18.59 -7.97 -12.34
N LEU A 38 -18.68 -9.31 -12.21
CA LEU A 38 -18.49 -10.22 -13.32
C LEU A 38 -19.55 -9.99 -14.41
N ALA A 39 -19.09 -9.64 -15.61
CA ALA A 39 -19.95 -9.57 -16.79
C ALA A 39 -20.18 -10.99 -17.36
N PRO A 40 -21.41 -11.53 -17.32
CA PRO A 40 -21.70 -12.89 -17.80
C PRO A 40 -21.80 -13.01 -19.32
N GLN A 41 -21.69 -11.88 -20.05
CA GLN A 41 -21.85 -11.81 -21.50
C GLN A 41 -20.92 -12.79 -22.23
N LEU A 42 -21.54 -13.69 -23.00
CA LEU A 42 -20.84 -14.60 -23.88
C LEU A 42 -20.58 -13.97 -25.25
N TYR A 43 -19.54 -14.47 -25.93
CA TYR A 43 -19.10 -14.08 -27.28
C TYR A 43 -18.58 -12.64 -27.38
N GLY A 44 -18.26 -12.19 -28.59
CA GLY A 44 -17.74 -10.85 -28.86
C GLY A 44 -16.20 -10.75 -28.79
N ALA A 45 -15.69 -9.54 -29.02
CA ALA A 45 -14.27 -9.28 -29.11
C ALA A 45 -13.52 -9.53 -27.78
N PRO A 46 -12.24 -9.95 -27.84
CA PRO A 46 -11.41 -10.07 -26.65
C PRO A 46 -11.14 -8.70 -26.03
N VAL A 47 -10.87 -8.69 -24.73
CA VAL A 47 -10.41 -7.52 -23.98
C VAL A 47 -8.91 -7.39 -24.19
N GLU A 48 -8.46 -6.24 -24.67
CA GLU A 48 -7.05 -5.98 -24.92
C GLU A 48 -6.23 -5.96 -23.62
N ILE A 49 -4.93 -6.14 -23.77
CA ILE A 49 -3.95 -6.03 -22.68
C ILE A 49 -3.07 -4.81 -22.91
N LYS A 50 -2.57 -4.23 -21.82
CA LYS A 50 -1.64 -3.10 -21.83
C LYS A 50 -0.55 -3.29 -20.78
N GLU A 51 0.55 -2.56 -20.90
CA GLU A 51 1.52 -2.42 -19.82
C GLU A 51 1.08 -1.28 -18.90
N ASP A 52 1.27 -1.46 -17.59
CA ASP A 52 1.09 -0.42 -16.60
C ASP A 52 2.37 0.41 -16.39
N ASP A 53 2.32 1.39 -15.48
CA ASP A 53 3.43 2.30 -15.19
C ASP A 53 4.69 1.58 -14.65
N PHE A 54 4.54 0.32 -14.23
CA PHE A 54 5.62 -0.52 -13.71
C PHE A 54 6.07 -1.59 -14.73
N GLY A 55 5.56 -1.54 -15.96
CA GLY A 55 5.88 -2.50 -17.03
C GLY A 55 5.19 -3.86 -16.86
N GLN A 56 4.21 -4.00 -15.97
CA GLN A 56 3.44 -5.22 -15.84
C GLN A 56 2.33 -5.26 -16.89
N VAL A 57 2.21 -6.40 -17.58
CA VAL A 57 1.09 -6.63 -18.51
C VAL A 57 -0.19 -6.89 -17.73
N VAL A 58 -1.18 -6.04 -17.92
CA VAL A 58 -2.49 -6.05 -17.27
C VAL A 58 -3.63 -6.03 -18.28
N VAL A 59 -4.83 -6.41 -17.85
CA VAL A 59 -6.04 -6.31 -18.68
C VAL A 59 -6.45 -4.83 -18.79
N SER A 60 -6.75 -4.38 -20.00
CA SER A 60 -7.19 -3.00 -20.24
C SER A 60 -8.65 -2.78 -19.81
N GLY A 61 -9.03 -1.52 -19.60
CA GLY A 61 -10.39 -1.12 -19.25
C GLY A 61 -10.89 -1.65 -17.90
N ASP A 62 -12.20 -1.85 -17.78
CA ASP A 62 -12.88 -2.14 -16.51
C ASP A 62 -12.69 -3.57 -15.98
N GLN A 63 -11.99 -4.42 -16.74
CA GLN A 63 -11.63 -5.80 -16.38
C GLN A 63 -12.81 -6.71 -15.94
N LEU A 64 -14.04 -6.39 -16.35
CA LEU A 64 -15.25 -7.07 -15.88
C LEU A 64 -15.50 -8.44 -16.52
N ARG A 65 -14.91 -8.68 -17.69
CA ARG A 65 -15.14 -9.92 -18.44
C ARG A 65 -14.39 -11.10 -17.83
N ARG A 66 -14.96 -12.28 -18.04
CA ARG A 66 -14.33 -13.57 -17.75
C ARG A 66 -12.95 -13.66 -18.40
N SER A 67 -12.06 -14.38 -17.73
CA SER A 67 -10.67 -14.56 -18.15
C SER A 67 -10.55 -15.23 -19.52
N LEU A 68 -11.56 -16.01 -19.91
CA LEU A 68 -11.72 -16.56 -21.26
C LEU A 68 -11.65 -15.51 -22.39
N TYR A 69 -12.08 -14.27 -22.12
CA TYR A 69 -12.14 -13.20 -23.10
C TYR A 69 -10.91 -12.28 -23.05
N ILE A 70 -9.89 -12.60 -22.24
CA ILE A 70 -8.66 -11.81 -22.21
C ILE A 70 -7.85 -12.12 -23.48
N GLN A 71 -7.35 -11.09 -24.14
CA GLN A 71 -6.46 -11.25 -25.28
C GLN A 71 -5.18 -11.98 -24.85
N ALA A 72 -4.93 -13.16 -25.44
CA ALA A 72 -3.72 -13.93 -25.18
C ALA A 72 -2.61 -13.52 -26.17
N ARG A 73 -1.50 -12.99 -25.66
CA ARG A 73 -0.30 -12.69 -26.45
C ARG A 73 0.89 -13.48 -25.93
N ARG A 74 1.59 -14.19 -26.83
CA ARG A 74 2.73 -15.05 -26.47
C ARG A 74 3.85 -14.30 -25.76
N SER A 75 4.19 -13.11 -26.24
CA SER A 75 5.27 -12.27 -25.70
C SER A 75 4.85 -11.38 -24.52
N GLN A 76 3.55 -11.29 -24.23
CA GLN A 76 2.98 -10.40 -23.21
C GLN A 76 1.95 -11.18 -22.37
N PRO A 77 2.39 -12.15 -21.54
CA PRO A 77 1.49 -12.85 -20.63
C PRO A 77 0.99 -11.90 -19.55
N VAL A 78 -0.30 -11.96 -19.22
CA VAL A 78 -0.88 -11.12 -18.15
C VAL A 78 -0.27 -11.52 -16.81
N GLY A 79 0.34 -10.56 -16.11
CA GLY A 79 1.17 -10.83 -14.93
C GLY A 79 0.42 -11.54 -13.80
N MET A 80 -0.85 -11.18 -13.56
CA MET A 80 -1.69 -11.88 -12.58
C MET A 80 -1.91 -13.35 -12.97
N LEU A 81 -2.27 -13.62 -14.23
CA LEU A 81 -2.51 -15.00 -14.68
C LEU A 81 -1.22 -15.84 -14.63
N GLN A 82 -0.12 -15.27 -15.10
CA GLN A 82 1.20 -15.91 -15.07
C GLN A 82 1.65 -16.24 -13.64
N THR A 83 1.40 -15.34 -12.68
CA THR A 83 1.77 -15.56 -11.27
C THR A 83 1.05 -16.78 -10.68
N PHE A 84 -0.18 -17.08 -11.13
CA PHE A 84 -0.96 -18.24 -10.70
C PHE A 84 -0.87 -19.43 -11.68
N ASP A 85 0.30 -19.60 -12.29
CA ASP A 85 0.65 -20.76 -13.12
C ASP A 85 -0.23 -20.93 -14.38
N ALA A 86 -0.77 -19.83 -14.94
CA ALA A 86 -1.43 -19.90 -16.23
C ALA A 86 -0.44 -20.40 -17.32
N PRO A 87 -0.87 -21.28 -18.24
CA PRO A 87 0.00 -21.76 -19.31
C PRO A 87 0.52 -20.61 -20.16
N VAL A 88 1.85 -20.52 -20.29
CA VAL A 88 2.49 -19.59 -21.23
C VAL A 88 2.70 -20.30 -22.56
N MET A 89 2.39 -19.61 -23.67
CA MET A 89 2.49 -20.17 -25.03
C MET A 89 3.94 -20.20 -25.57
N GLU A 90 4.95 -20.24 -24.68
CA GLU A 90 6.36 -20.24 -25.07
C GLU A 90 6.85 -21.65 -25.43
N ILE A 91 6.51 -22.63 -24.60
CA ILE A 91 6.78 -24.06 -24.76
C ILE A 91 5.46 -24.83 -24.76
N ASN A 92 5.46 -26.04 -25.32
CA ASN A 92 4.30 -26.93 -25.20
C ASN A 92 4.03 -27.20 -23.71
N CYS A 93 2.77 -27.12 -23.29
CA CYS A 93 2.33 -27.40 -21.93
C CYS A 93 1.46 -28.65 -21.95
N GLU A 94 2.06 -29.81 -21.67
CA GLU A 94 1.36 -31.09 -21.56
C GLU A 94 0.57 -31.22 -20.25
N ARG A 95 1.04 -30.53 -19.21
CA ARG A 95 0.40 -30.51 -17.89
C ARG A 95 0.62 -29.15 -17.23
N ARG A 96 -0.45 -28.59 -16.69
CA ARG A 96 -0.38 -27.36 -15.89
C ARG A 96 0.40 -27.61 -14.61
N SER A 97 1.40 -26.77 -14.35
CA SER A 97 2.07 -26.71 -13.06
C SER A 97 1.13 -26.09 -12.00
N SER A 98 1.29 -26.51 -10.76
CA SER A 98 0.64 -25.88 -9.61
C SER A 98 1.71 -25.63 -8.58
N SER A 99 2.06 -24.37 -8.36
CA SER A 99 3.11 -23.96 -7.43
C SER A 99 2.51 -23.38 -6.14
N THR A 100 3.32 -23.30 -5.09
CA THR A 100 3.00 -22.61 -3.83
C THR A 100 4.16 -21.70 -3.47
N VAL A 101 4.18 -20.52 -4.08
CA VAL A 101 5.29 -19.56 -3.94
C VAL A 101 4.85 -18.30 -3.23
N ALA A 102 5.76 -17.68 -2.48
CA ALA A 102 5.48 -16.46 -1.71
C ALA A 102 4.99 -15.29 -2.59
N THR A 103 5.44 -15.23 -3.85
CA THR A 103 5.04 -14.22 -4.82
C THR A 103 3.54 -14.26 -5.14
N GLN A 104 2.92 -15.44 -5.13
CA GLN A 104 1.47 -15.57 -5.31
C GLN A 104 0.70 -14.95 -4.15
N SER A 105 1.15 -15.19 -2.91
CA SER A 105 0.54 -14.56 -1.73
C SER A 105 0.76 -13.05 -1.73
N LEU A 106 1.96 -12.60 -2.13
CA LEU A 106 2.26 -11.17 -2.24
C LEU A 106 1.40 -10.48 -3.31
N MET A 107 1.15 -11.16 -4.43
CA MET A 107 0.24 -10.70 -5.47
C MET A 107 -1.20 -10.57 -4.96
N LEU A 108 -1.69 -11.51 -4.14
CA LEU A 108 -3.00 -11.40 -3.50
C LEU A 108 -3.09 -10.20 -2.54
N MET A 109 -1.97 -9.83 -1.91
CA MET A 109 -1.96 -8.74 -0.94
C MET A 109 -1.82 -7.35 -1.59
N ASN A 110 -1.05 -7.25 -2.69
CA ASN A 110 -0.63 -5.96 -3.24
C ASN A 110 -1.05 -5.72 -4.71
N GLY A 111 -1.55 -6.73 -5.41
CA GLY A 111 -1.90 -6.60 -6.81
C GLY A 111 -3.02 -5.58 -7.03
N SER A 112 -2.82 -4.63 -7.95
CA SER A 112 -3.78 -3.55 -8.25
C SER A 112 -5.18 -4.07 -8.57
N PHE A 113 -5.28 -5.13 -9.37
CA PHE A 113 -6.54 -5.83 -9.64
C PHE A 113 -7.17 -6.38 -8.36
N ILE A 114 -6.39 -7.05 -7.51
CA ILE A 114 -6.88 -7.68 -6.27
C ILE A 114 -7.37 -6.64 -5.27
N LEU A 115 -6.65 -5.53 -5.14
CA LEU A 115 -7.04 -4.39 -4.30
C LEU A 115 -8.33 -3.75 -4.82
N SER A 116 -8.47 -3.58 -6.14
CA SER A 116 -9.69 -3.07 -6.76
C SER A 116 -10.90 -3.99 -6.51
N GLN A 117 -10.74 -5.31 -6.64
CA GLN A 117 -11.83 -6.26 -6.35
C GLN A 117 -12.17 -6.33 -4.86
N SER A 118 -11.17 -6.21 -3.99
CA SER A 118 -11.36 -6.13 -2.53
C SER A 118 -12.19 -4.91 -2.15
N ALA A 119 -11.89 -3.75 -2.73
CA ALA A 119 -12.66 -2.52 -2.51
C ALA A 119 -14.10 -2.66 -2.99
N LYS A 120 -14.32 -3.20 -4.19
CA LYS A 120 -15.67 -3.45 -4.75
C LYS A 120 -16.48 -4.43 -3.90
N LEU A 121 -15.84 -5.49 -3.40
CA LEU A 121 -16.46 -6.43 -2.48
C LEU A 121 -16.84 -5.75 -1.15
N ALA A 122 -15.96 -4.92 -0.59
CA ALA A 122 -16.26 -4.17 0.64
C ALA A 122 -17.43 -3.20 0.45
N GLU A 123 -17.47 -2.46 -0.66
CA GLU A 123 -18.60 -1.58 -1.00
C GLU A 123 -19.90 -2.37 -1.15
N ARG A 124 -19.86 -3.50 -1.85
CA ARG A 124 -21.00 -4.40 -1.99
C ARG A 124 -21.51 -4.89 -0.64
N LEU A 125 -20.61 -5.39 0.21
CA LEU A 125 -20.95 -5.85 1.55
C LEU A 125 -21.51 -4.72 2.41
N SER A 126 -20.96 -3.51 2.33
CA SER A 126 -21.49 -2.36 3.08
C SER A 126 -22.93 -2.01 2.70
N ARG A 127 -23.38 -2.34 1.49
CA ARG A 127 -24.76 -2.11 1.02
C ARG A 127 -25.69 -3.29 1.31
N GLU A 128 -25.18 -4.52 1.18
CA GLU A 128 -25.98 -5.75 1.28
C GLU A 128 -26.01 -6.35 2.69
N ALA A 129 -25.00 -6.07 3.52
CA ALA A 129 -24.89 -6.67 4.84
C ALA A 129 -26.00 -6.14 5.76
N PRO A 130 -26.77 -7.04 6.41
CA PRO A 130 -27.72 -6.62 7.42
C PRO A 130 -26.98 -6.02 8.62
N GLU A 131 -27.61 -5.06 9.30
CA GLU A 131 -27.11 -4.60 10.59
C GLU A 131 -27.08 -5.78 11.57
N LEU A 132 -25.90 -6.05 12.12
CA LEU A 132 -25.74 -7.06 13.15
C LEU A 132 -26.36 -6.55 14.45
N LYS A 133 -27.08 -7.42 15.15
CA LYS A 133 -27.57 -7.11 16.49
C LYS A 133 -26.38 -6.75 17.40
N PRO A 134 -26.52 -5.74 18.29
CA PRO A 134 -25.42 -5.31 19.17
C PRO A 134 -24.75 -6.44 19.95
N ASP A 135 -25.53 -7.41 20.42
CA ASP A 135 -25.02 -8.57 21.18
C ASP A 135 -24.12 -9.47 20.32
N VAL A 136 -24.47 -9.66 19.05
CA VAL A 136 -23.65 -10.43 18.10
C VAL A 136 -22.38 -9.66 17.80
N LEU A 137 -22.48 -8.36 17.52
CA LEU A 137 -21.33 -7.50 17.25
C LEU A 137 -20.34 -7.50 18.42
N ALA A 138 -20.83 -7.44 19.66
CA ALA A 138 -20.03 -7.51 20.88
C ALA A 138 -19.38 -8.88 21.11
N SER A 139 -19.98 -9.96 20.60
CA SER A 139 -19.43 -11.32 20.69
C SER A 139 -18.36 -11.63 19.64
N LEU A 140 -18.28 -10.82 18.57
CA LEU A 140 -17.27 -11.02 17.53
C LEU A 140 -15.87 -10.69 18.08
N PRO A 141 -14.83 -11.41 17.65
CA PRO A 141 -13.47 -11.06 18.01
C PRO A 141 -13.19 -9.62 17.55
N GLY A 142 -12.74 -8.78 18.48
CA GLY A 142 -12.36 -7.41 18.17
C GLY A 142 -11.30 -7.41 17.06
N ILE A 143 -11.54 -6.64 16.01
CA ILE A 143 -10.51 -6.42 15.00
C ILE A 143 -9.38 -5.68 15.73
N PRO A 144 -8.14 -6.21 15.75
CA PRO A 144 -7.02 -5.49 16.33
C PRO A 144 -7.01 -4.11 15.68
N PRO A 145 -6.90 -3.02 16.46
CA PRO A 145 -6.93 -1.67 15.91
C PRO A 145 -5.93 -1.63 14.77
N SER A 146 -6.35 -1.11 13.61
CA SER A 146 -5.44 -0.92 12.48
C SER A 146 -4.19 -0.28 13.05
N VAL A 147 -3.04 -0.96 12.92
CA VAL A 147 -1.77 -0.35 13.31
C VAL A 147 -1.73 0.95 12.52
N ARG A 148 -1.94 2.08 13.19
CA ARG A 148 -1.97 3.38 12.52
C ARG A 148 -0.70 3.43 11.69
N PRO A 149 -0.76 3.96 10.44
CA PRO A 149 0.45 4.06 9.66
C PRO A 149 1.50 4.71 10.55
N VAL A 150 2.60 3.99 10.74
CA VAL A 150 3.70 4.42 11.61
C VAL A 150 4.17 5.81 11.16
N TRP A 151 3.93 6.12 9.89
CA TRP A 151 4.16 7.40 9.26
C TRP A 151 2.88 8.23 9.09
N SER A 152 2.97 9.51 9.39
CA SER A 152 1.97 10.53 9.08
C SER A 152 2.65 11.71 8.37
N TYR A 153 1.93 12.38 7.48
CA TYR A 153 2.47 13.42 6.61
C TYR A 153 1.71 14.72 6.88
N GLY A 154 2.44 15.78 7.18
CA GLY A 154 1.83 16.99 7.70
C GLY A 154 2.68 18.22 7.48
N TYR A 155 2.20 19.30 8.05
CA TYR A 155 2.83 20.60 8.05
C TYR A 155 2.72 21.21 9.45
N GLY A 156 3.51 22.23 9.71
CA GLY A 156 3.48 22.89 11.01
C GLY A 156 4.28 24.17 11.07
N LYS A 157 4.28 24.77 12.25
CA LYS A 157 5.14 25.90 12.58
C LYS A 157 6.18 25.44 13.60
N LEU A 158 7.43 25.79 13.34
CA LEU A 158 8.53 25.58 14.27
C LEU A 158 8.68 26.83 15.12
N ASP A 159 8.71 26.68 16.44
CA ASP A 159 9.12 27.75 17.35
C ASP A 159 10.65 27.84 17.40
N GLU A 160 11.21 29.03 17.22
CA GLU A 160 12.67 29.30 17.22
C GLU A 160 13.28 29.38 18.63
N SER A 161 12.54 28.98 19.67
CA SER A 161 13.06 28.91 21.03
C SER A 161 14.13 27.81 21.19
N ALA A 162 14.91 27.89 22.28
CA ALA A 162 16.00 26.95 22.57
C ALA A 162 15.56 25.48 22.70
N THR A 163 14.26 25.20 22.74
CA THR A 163 13.69 23.86 22.68
C THR A 163 12.55 23.88 21.65
N PRO A 164 12.82 23.51 20.39
CA PRO A 164 11.86 23.66 19.31
C PRO A 164 10.56 22.92 19.61
N LYS A 165 9.45 23.65 19.61
CA LYS A 165 8.10 23.07 19.68
C LYS A 165 7.50 23.01 18.29
N LEU A 166 6.83 21.91 18.00
CA LEU A 166 6.22 21.65 16.69
C LEU A 166 4.70 21.51 16.81
N ALA A 167 3.98 22.45 16.22
CA ALA A 167 2.54 22.31 16.02
C ALA A 167 2.28 21.53 14.73
N TYR A 168 1.95 20.24 14.83
CA TYR A 168 1.71 19.37 13.69
C TYR A 168 0.24 19.37 13.27
N THR A 169 -0.01 19.52 11.98
CA THR A 169 -1.33 19.32 11.34
C THR A 169 -1.16 18.39 10.14
N ALA A 170 -2.05 17.41 9.99
CA ALA A 170 -2.00 16.49 8.84
C ALA A 170 -2.30 17.23 7.54
N LEU A 171 -1.60 16.87 6.46
CA LEU A 171 -1.91 17.39 5.13
C LEU A 171 -3.23 16.76 4.65
N PRO A 172 -4.22 17.56 4.21
CA PRO A 172 -5.57 17.07 3.98
C PRO A 172 -5.75 16.36 2.63
N HIS A 173 -4.82 16.50 1.68
CA HIS A 173 -5.02 16.04 0.31
C HIS A 173 -3.88 15.15 -0.20
N TRP A 174 -4.23 13.98 -0.73
CA TRP A 174 -3.34 13.08 -1.45
C TRP A 174 -3.68 13.10 -2.94
N THR A 175 -2.70 13.42 -3.79
CA THR A 175 -2.89 13.54 -5.24
C THR A 175 -2.70 12.23 -6.02
N GLY A 176 -2.33 11.14 -5.33
CA GLY A 176 -1.82 9.92 -5.97
C GLY A 176 -0.30 9.79 -5.92
N SER A 177 0.43 10.91 -5.79
CA SER A 177 1.89 10.94 -5.71
C SER A 177 2.46 11.88 -4.64
N SER A 178 1.69 12.86 -4.17
CA SER A 178 2.12 13.81 -3.13
C SER A 178 1.01 14.14 -2.14
N TRP A 179 1.40 14.38 -0.89
CA TRP A 179 0.57 15.01 0.14
C TRP A 179 0.73 16.53 0.07
N GLN A 180 -0.38 17.27 0.06
CA GLN A 180 -0.39 18.74 -0.06
C GLN A 180 -1.68 19.35 0.52
N GLY A 181 -1.78 20.68 0.51
CA GLY A 181 -2.91 21.41 1.12
C GLY A 181 -4.24 21.30 0.40
N GLY A 182 -4.22 21.13 -0.92
CA GLY A 182 -5.42 21.03 -1.74
C GLY A 182 -5.13 20.36 -3.09
N PRO A 183 -6.12 20.28 -4.00
CA PRO A 183 -5.95 19.64 -5.30
C PRO A 183 -5.00 20.38 -6.25
N GLN A 184 -4.67 21.64 -5.96
CA GLN A 184 -3.78 22.49 -6.74
C GLN A 184 -2.63 22.99 -5.86
N LEU A 185 -1.46 23.17 -6.46
CA LEU A 185 -0.27 23.72 -5.81
C LEU A 185 0.16 25.01 -6.55
N PRO A 186 0.39 26.14 -5.86
CA PRO A 186 0.30 26.32 -4.42
C PRO A 186 -1.16 26.30 -3.90
N ASP A 187 -1.34 25.75 -2.70
CA ASP A 187 -2.61 25.83 -1.98
C ASP A 187 -2.83 27.27 -1.47
N PRO A 188 -4.05 27.83 -1.49
CA PRO A 188 -4.30 29.19 -1.01
C PRO A 188 -3.96 29.44 0.46
N ALA A 189 -4.03 28.42 1.32
CA ALA A 189 -3.74 28.53 2.75
C ALA A 189 -2.33 28.05 3.11
N LEU A 190 -1.87 26.95 2.49
CA LEU A 190 -0.63 26.27 2.84
C LEU A 190 0.50 26.53 1.83
N GLY A 191 0.24 27.26 0.76
CA GLY A 191 1.23 27.63 -0.24
C GLY A 191 1.87 26.40 -0.89
N TRP A 192 3.21 26.37 -0.89
CA TRP A 192 4.01 25.34 -1.55
C TRP A 192 4.27 24.10 -0.69
N VAL A 193 3.65 23.95 0.49
CA VAL A 193 3.92 22.78 1.34
C VAL A 193 3.50 21.50 0.64
N THR A 194 4.46 20.60 0.43
CA THR A 194 4.21 19.30 -0.20
C THR A 194 5.19 18.23 0.32
N LEU A 195 4.75 16.96 0.30
CA LEU A 195 5.54 15.80 0.69
C LEU A 195 5.27 14.62 -0.25
N ASN A 196 6.31 14.12 -0.91
CA ASN A 196 6.27 12.93 -1.76
C ASN A 196 7.42 11.97 -1.42
N ALA A 197 7.55 10.89 -2.20
CA ALA A 197 8.58 9.88 -2.00
C ALA A 197 10.01 10.41 -2.20
N GLY A 198 10.20 11.47 -3.00
CA GLY A 198 11.50 12.08 -3.31
C GLY A 198 11.89 13.22 -2.36
N GLY A 199 10.99 13.72 -1.51
CA GLY A 199 11.28 14.80 -0.57
C GLY A 199 10.06 15.63 -0.22
N GLY A 200 10.31 16.79 0.38
CA GLY A 200 9.27 17.77 0.70
C GLY A 200 9.72 19.18 0.35
N HIS A 201 8.75 20.08 0.24
CA HIS A 201 8.99 21.50 0.05
C HIS A 201 8.30 22.26 1.19
N PRO A 202 8.99 23.14 1.93
CA PRO A 202 8.36 24.02 2.91
C PRO A 202 7.63 25.18 2.21
N ALA A 203 6.82 25.93 2.93
CA ALA A 203 6.33 27.25 2.50
C ALA A 203 6.86 28.31 3.46
N SER A 204 6.71 29.58 3.10
CA SER A 204 7.26 30.72 3.86
C SER A 204 6.88 30.76 5.34
N GLN A 205 5.78 30.12 5.75
CA GLN A 205 5.32 30.07 7.14
C GLN A 205 5.20 28.65 7.70
N TYR A 206 5.45 27.62 6.89
CA TYR A 206 5.12 26.26 7.24
C TYR A 206 6.23 25.31 6.81
N VAL A 207 6.66 24.47 7.74
CA VAL A 207 7.61 23.40 7.48
C VAL A 207 6.88 22.16 6.99
N ALA A 208 7.54 21.37 6.15
CA ALA A 208 7.04 20.06 5.75
C ALA A 208 7.49 19.01 6.78
N ILE A 209 6.55 18.22 7.31
CA ILE A 209 6.80 17.28 8.41
C ILE A 209 6.42 15.86 8.00
N ARG A 210 7.41 14.97 8.05
CA ARG A 210 7.16 13.53 8.06
C ARG A 210 7.28 13.03 9.50
N ARG A 211 6.18 12.57 10.07
CA ARG A 211 6.09 12.11 11.46
C ARG A 211 6.12 10.59 11.53
N TRP A 212 7.00 10.03 12.33
CA TRP A 212 6.98 8.63 12.73
C TRP A 212 6.40 8.50 14.14
N THR A 213 5.50 7.55 14.39
CA THR A 213 4.94 7.28 15.72
C THR A 213 5.38 5.89 16.18
N ALA A 214 6.06 5.80 17.31
CA ALA A 214 6.65 4.57 17.81
C ALA A 214 5.58 3.49 18.06
N PRO A 215 5.63 2.33 17.36
CA PRO A 215 4.66 1.27 17.57
C PRO A 215 4.92 0.47 18.86
N ALA A 216 6.16 0.55 19.38
CA ALA A 216 6.62 -0.12 20.59
C ALA A 216 7.77 0.67 21.23
N SER A 217 8.07 0.35 22.49
CA SER A 217 9.21 0.94 23.21
C SER A 217 10.54 0.31 22.78
N GLY A 218 11.60 1.11 22.72
CA GLY A 218 12.93 0.64 22.35
C GLY A 218 13.93 1.77 22.10
N THR A 219 15.07 1.43 21.50
CA THR A 219 16.09 2.38 21.05
C THR A 219 16.21 2.27 19.54
N LEU A 220 16.22 3.41 18.85
CA LEU A 220 16.32 3.48 17.40
C LEU A 220 17.53 4.30 16.95
N THR A 221 18.04 3.95 15.78
CA THR A 221 19.02 4.73 15.03
C THR A 221 18.31 5.31 13.82
N VAL A 222 18.45 6.61 13.61
CA VAL A 222 17.95 7.30 12.42
C VAL A 222 19.14 7.56 11.51
N ALA A 223 19.07 7.11 10.26
CA ALA A 223 20.06 7.41 9.24
C ALA A 223 19.35 7.79 7.94
N GLY A 224 19.92 8.73 7.21
CA GLY A 224 19.38 9.23 5.96
C GLY A 224 20.34 10.17 5.26
N LYS A 225 19.90 10.72 4.14
CA LYS A 225 20.64 11.72 3.38
C LYS A 225 19.74 12.93 3.16
N PHE A 226 20.23 14.11 3.50
CA PHE A 226 19.56 15.37 3.24
C PHE A 226 20.28 16.08 2.09
N GLN A 227 19.50 16.66 1.16
CA GLN A 227 20.05 17.28 -0.04
C GLN A 227 19.25 18.54 -0.40
N HIS A 228 19.98 19.56 -0.84
CA HIS A 228 19.43 20.76 -1.43
C HIS A 228 20.21 21.07 -2.71
N GLY A 229 19.56 20.99 -3.86
CA GLY A 229 20.22 21.09 -5.18
C GLY A 229 20.09 22.45 -5.86
N SER A 230 19.54 23.47 -5.20
CA SER A 230 19.38 24.81 -5.77
C SER A 230 20.57 25.71 -5.42
N ASP A 231 21.08 26.43 -6.42
CA ASP A 231 22.05 27.52 -6.26
C ASP A 231 21.40 28.81 -5.71
N HIS A 232 20.10 28.95 -5.90
CA HIS A 232 19.32 30.08 -5.43
C HIS A 232 18.79 29.84 -4.00
N GLY A 233 18.69 30.91 -3.20
CA GLY A 233 18.22 30.88 -1.81
C GLY A 233 19.33 30.96 -0.76
N ASN A 234 18.96 30.89 0.52
CA ASN A 234 19.85 30.89 1.68
C ASN A 234 20.17 29.48 2.20
N GLY A 235 19.62 28.43 1.58
CA GLY A 235 19.77 27.04 2.01
C GLY A 235 18.48 26.51 2.62
N VAL A 236 18.57 25.31 3.19
CA VAL A 236 17.49 24.63 3.90
C VAL A 236 18.03 23.99 5.17
N ARG A 237 17.15 23.79 6.13
CA ARG A 237 17.44 23.17 7.41
C ARG A 237 16.62 21.89 7.56
N ALA A 238 17.29 20.82 7.98
CA ALA A 238 16.65 19.58 8.41
C ALA A 238 16.70 19.47 9.93
N LEU A 239 15.59 19.07 10.55
CA LEU A 239 15.55 18.74 11.98
C LEU A 239 14.97 17.35 12.19
N VAL A 240 15.48 16.65 13.21
CA VAL A 240 14.86 15.46 13.80
C VAL A 240 14.46 15.83 15.23
N LEU A 241 13.15 15.90 15.48
CA LEU A 241 12.58 16.17 16.80
C LEU A 241 11.94 14.91 17.38
N SER A 242 12.26 14.61 18.63
CA SER A 242 11.60 13.57 19.43
C SER A 242 10.61 14.22 20.39
N SER A 243 9.38 13.70 20.46
CA SER A 243 8.41 14.12 21.48
C SER A 243 8.91 13.87 22.90
N ARG A 244 9.82 12.91 23.09
CA ARG A 244 10.39 12.55 24.39
C ARG A 244 11.62 13.39 24.73
N SER A 245 12.59 13.42 23.83
CA SER A 245 13.93 13.96 24.12
C SER A 245 14.20 15.33 23.48
N GLY A 246 13.24 15.89 22.75
CA GLY A 246 13.41 17.16 22.03
C GLY A 246 14.28 17.01 20.78
N LEU A 247 15.05 18.05 20.47
CA LEU A 247 15.91 18.10 19.28
C LEU A 247 16.99 17.01 19.34
N ALA A 248 16.93 16.08 18.39
CA ALA A 248 17.86 14.95 18.29
C ALA A 248 18.91 15.12 17.19
N GLY A 249 18.64 15.96 16.18
CA GLY A 249 19.59 16.30 15.13
C GLY A 249 19.16 17.52 14.33
N GLN A 250 20.13 18.32 13.87
CA GLN A 250 19.92 19.49 13.02
C GLN A 250 21.05 19.58 12.00
N TRP A 251 20.70 19.86 10.75
CA TRP A 251 21.65 20.06 9.66
C TRP A 251 21.20 21.20 8.76
N GLU A 252 22.14 22.08 8.40
CA GLU A 252 21.88 23.21 7.50
C GLU A 252 22.75 23.04 6.27
N ILE A 253 22.13 23.09 5.10
CA ILE A 253 22.80 22.86 3.82
C ILE A 253 22.36 23.87 2.77
N LYS A 254 23.29 24.24 1.89
CA LYS A 254 23.03 25.02 0.68
C LYS A 254 23.83 24.42 -0.48
N ASN A 255 23.17 24.22 -1.62
CA ASN A 255 23.67 23.51 -2.78
C ASN A 255 24.61 22.31 -2.46
N GLN A 256 24.19 21.44 -1.55
CA GLN A 256 25.01 20.30 -1.12
C GLN A 256 24.14 19.16 -0.60
N SER A 257 24.79 18.09 -0.16
CA SER A 257 24.16 16.96 0.50
C SER A 257 24.96 16.52 1.72
N VAL A 258 24.27 16.06 2.76
CA VAL A 258 24.87 15.62 4.02
C VAL A 258 24.16 14.35 4.50
N ASP A 259 24.92 13.45 5.12
CA ASP A 259 24.34 12.29 5.81
C ASP A 259 23.79 12.74 7.16
N THR A 260 22.54 12.39 7.43
CA THR A 260 21.83 12.74 8.65
C THR A 260 21.75 11.49 9.54
N THR A 261 22.61 11.41 10.54
CA THR A 261 22.64 10.28 11.48
C THR A 261 22.33 10.73 12.91
N VAL A 262 21.36 10.08 13.55
CA VAL A 262 21.10 10.13 14.99
C VAL A 262 21.28 8.73 15.54
N SER A 263 22.41 8.50 16.21
CA SER A 263 22.90 7.16 16.53
C SER A 263 22.05 6.38 17.54
N SER A 264 21.42 7.08 18.48
CA SER A 264 20.65 6.45 19.54
C SER A 264 19.54 7.39 20.02
N LEU A 265 18.30 6.93 19.88
CA LEU A 265 17.12 7.66 20.33
C LEU A 265 16.19 6.68 21.07
N ALA A 266 15.97 6.92 22.36
CA ALA A 266 15.04 6.13 23.15
C ALA A 266 13.60 6.56 22.86
N VAL A 267 12.71 5.60 22.67
CA VAL A 267 11.26 5.83 22.46
C VAL A 267 10.44 4.88 23.31
N GLN A 268 9.24 5.32 23.69
CA GLN A 268 8.15 4.47 24.17
C GLN A 268 7.05 4.40 23.12
N GLN A 269 6.23 3.36 23.19
CA GLN A 269 5.03 3.24 22.36
C GLN A 269 4.21 4.55 22.40
N GLY A 270 3.95 5.13 21.23
CA GLY A 270 3.21 6.38 21.08
C GLY A 270 4.06 7.65 20.96
N ASP A 271 5.37 7.60 21.27
CA ASP A 271 6.26 8.74 21.04
C ASP A 271 6.37 9.07 19.54
N THR A 272 6.56 10.34 19.21
CA THR A 272 6.69 10.79 17.82
C THR A 272 8.11 11.26 17.51
N ILE A 273 8.64 10.85 16.36
CA ILE A 273 9.87 11.36 15.76
C ILE A 273 9.51 12.11 14.49
N ASP A 274 9.74 13.42 14.50
CA ASP A 274 9.42 14.34 13.40
C ASP A 274 10.65 14.66 12.59
N PHE A 275 10.56 14.41 11.29
CA PHE A 275 11.54 14.77 10.28
C PHE A 275 11.04 16.01 9.57
N ILE A 276 11.75 17.11 9.73
CA ILE A 276 11.29 18.44 9.35
C ILE A 276 12.23 19.00 8.30
N ALA A 277 11.66 19.50 7.21
CA ALA A 277 12.35 20.34 6.24
C ALA A 277 11.82 21.77 6.35
N ASP A 278 12.75 22.70 6.56
CA ASP A 278 12.54 24.14 6.79
C ASP A 278 13.37 24.97 5.82
#